data_AF-A0A7Y3A2P3-F1
#
_entry.id   AF-A0A7Y3A2P3-F1
#
_cell.length_a   1.000
_cell.length_b   1.000
_cell.length_c   1.000
_cell.angle_alpha   90.00
_cell.angle_beta   90.00
_cell.angle_gamma   90.00
#
_symmetry.space_group_name_H-M   'P 1'
#
loop_
_entity.id
_entity.type
_entity.pdbx_description
1 polymer ?
#
loop_
_entity_poly.entity_id
_entity_poly.type
_entity_poly.pdbx_seq_one_letter_code
_entity_poly.pdbx_strand_id
1 'polypeptide(L)'
;MNISETDIRQIQDRQQTVEQIQGQVDKLIKGLIPARLFKAATIDEGIERISREERPRYISLYNTAKDNITIEKFVPASGEATRMFKFLFEFLDRYEPGPVSLDEFLERPENLDLKRFHQEKAILPFFKEVLKKCHDCYGEINSNDEGMDLKNFVHTMLDHDKLNLSHLPKGLIPFHSYPDGNRTPFEEHLYEAGIYAASNAKVKLHFTISERHRDLFTKKYEQVLPALHDMFHLEYSITFSYQDKSTDTVAITPENELFRNKDGSLLFRRSGHGALLHNLNSIDADLVFIKNIDNVVSKSHVYELSEYKSMLAGYLIDVQNKTFDYLKSLHHEDTGVKADLDEILNFGKKTLNI
;
A
#
# COMPACT_ATOMS: atom_id res chain seq x y z
N MET A 1 26.69 22.11 -9.75
CA MET A 1 25.90 21.00 -10.32
C MET A 1 26.11 21.02 -11.83
N ASN A 2 26.53 19.91 -12.43
CA ASN A 2 26.74 19.85 -13.89
C ASN A 2 25.55 19.11 -14.53
N ILE A 3 24.67 19.85 -15.19
CA ILE A 3 23.46 19.36 -15.85
C ILE A 3 23.65 19.56 -17.35
N SER A 4 23.59 18.48 -18.13
CA SER A 4 23.70 18.52 -19.59
C SER A 4 22.34 18.78 -20.26
N GLU A 5 22.33 19.05 -21.56
CA GLU A 5 21.06 19.15 -22.32
C GLU A 5 20.24 17.85 -22.31
N THR A 6 20.92 16.69 -22.28
CA THR A 6 20.23 15.39 -22.17
C THR A 6 19.56 15.24 -20.80
N ASP A 7 20.19 15.75 -19.75
CA ASP A 7 19.60 15.76 -18.41
C ASP A 7 18.37 16.67 -18.35
N ILE A 8 18.43 17.86 -18.97
CA ILE A 8 17.30 18.79 -19.03
C ILE A 8 16.10 18.14 -19.71
N ARG A 9 16.31 17.43 -20.82
CA ARG A 9 15.24 16.67 -21.49
C ARG A 9 14.68 15.58 -20.58
N GLN A 10 15.54 14.80 -19.92
CA GLN A 10 15.11 13.77 -18.98
C GLN A 10 14.29 14.34 -17.80
N ILE A 11 14.66 15.52 -17.30
CA ILE A 11 13.96 16.24 -16.24
C ILE A 11 12.58 16.73 -16.72
N GLN A 12 12.52 17.31 -17.94
CA GLN A 12 11.28 17.80 -18.54
C GLN A 12 10.30 16.67 -18.90
N ASP A 13 10.79 15.53 -19.41
CA ASP A 13 9.99 14.33 -19.69
C ASP A 13 9.33 13.77 -18.41
N ARG A 14 9.90 14.09 -17.25
CA ARG A 14 9.37 13.77 -15.93
C ARG A 14 8.49 14.86 -15.32
N GLN A 15 8.19 15.92 -16.08
CA GLN A 15 7.42 17.07 -15.63
C GLN A 15 8.05 17.80 -14.43
N GLN A 16 9.39 17.78 -14.36
CA GLN A 16 10.15 18.51 -13.36
C GLN A 16 10.91 19.68 -14.00
N THR A 17 11.35 20.63 -13.18
CA THR A 17 12.23 21.72 -13.61
C THR A 17 13.62 21.58 -13.00
N VAL A 18 14.62 22.21 -13.62
CA VAL A 18 16.00 22.20 -13.11
C VAL A 18 16.07 22.79 -11.69
N GLU A 19 15.28 23.81 -11.41
CA GLU A 19 15.17 24.45 -10.09
C GLU A 19 14.62 23.48 -9.04
N GLN A 20 13.62 22.65 -9.40
CA GLN A 20 13.10 21.62 -8.51
C GLN A 20 14.17 20.56 -8.21
N ILE A 21 14.94 20.15 -9.22
CA ILE A 21 16.05 19.21 -9.04
C ILE A 21 17.15 19.79 -8.14
N GLN A 22 17.52 21.06 -8.35
CA GLN A 22 18.48 21.74 -7.47
C GLN A 22 17.96 21.80 -6.03
N GLY A 23 16.68 22.11 -5.83
CA GLY A 23 16.05 22.11 -4.52
C GLY A 23 16.01 20.72 -3.86
N GLN A 24 15.87 19.64 -4.64
CA GLN A 24 15.99 18.27 -4.13
C GLN A 24 17.42 17.97 -3.66
N VAL A 25 18.42 18.31 -4.48
CA VAL A 25 19.83 18.10 -4.13
C VAL A 25 20.21 18.90 -2.89
N ASP A 26 19.80 20.16 -2.80
CA ASP A 26 20.05 20.99 -1.63
C ASP A 26 19.46 20.37 -0.34
N LYS A 27 18.27 19.77 -0.43
CA LYS A 27 17.64 19.06 0.71
C LYS A 27 18.40 17.78 1.07
N LEU A 28 18.86 17.02 0.08
CA LEU A 28 19.64 15.81 0.31
C LEU A 28 20.99 16.11 0.96
N ILE A 29 21.67 17.17 0.52
CA ILE A 29 22.96 17.62 1.08
C ILE A 29 22.78 18.18 2.50
N LYS A 30 21.78 19.06 2.70
CA LYS A 30 21.49 19.64 4.02
C LYS A 30 20.99 18.61 5.02
N GLY A 31 20.49 17.47 4.52
CA GLY A 31 19.78 16.48 5.31
C GLY A 31 18.36 16.94 5.67
N LEU A 32 17.54 15.98 6.09
CA LEU A 32 16.24 16.28 6.68
C LEU A 32 16.45 16.76 8.11
N ILE A 33 15.74 17.83 8.51
CA ILE A 33 15.69 18.22 9.91
C ILE A 33 15.03 17.06 10.66
N PRO A 34 15.74 16.39 11.58
CA PRO A 34 15.14 15.29 12.32
C PRO A 34 13.95 15.81 13.10
N ALA A 35 12.84 15.08 13.07
CA ALA A 35 11.68 15.43 13.87
C ALA A 35 12.08 15.50 15.34
N ARG A 36 11.77 16.63 16.00
CA ARG A 36 12.00 16.77 17.44
C ARG A 36 10.98 15.90 18.16
N LEU A 37 11.43 14.73 18.62
CA LEU A 37 10.60 13.84 19.43
C LEU A 37 10.32 14.52 20.77
N PHE A 38 9.04 14.71 21.09
CA PHE A 38 8.62 15.33 22.35
C PHE A 38 8.55 14.28 23.46
N LYS A 39 7.73 13.24 23.26
CA LYS A 39 7.60 12.04 24.10
C LYS A 39 6.91 10.93 23.31
N ALA A 40 6.93 9.71 23.82
CA ALA A 40 6.13 8.62 23.26
C ALA A 40 4.63 8.93 23.43
N ALA A 41 3.82 8.57 22.43
CA ALA A 41 2.38 8.66 22.55
C ALA A 41 1.88 7.60 23.54
N THR A 42 1.01 7.98 24.46
CA THR A 42 0.34 7.09 25.42
C THR A 42 -1.18 7.23 25.28
N ILE A 43 -1.92 6.33 25.93
CA ILE A 43 -3.35 6.57 26.15
C ILE A 43 -3.49 7.93 26.84
N ASP A 44 -4.42 8.75 26.35
CA ASP A 44 -4.69 10.13 26.78
C ASP A 44 -3.61 11.16 26.40
N GLU A 45 -2.51 10.74 25.77
CA GLU A 45 -1.46 11.63 25.25
C GLU A 45 -1.04 11.21 23.83
N GLY A 46 -1.84 11.61 22.84
CA GLY A 46 -1.61 11.30 21.43
C GLY A 46 -2.21 9.97 20.96
N ILE A 47 -2.80 9.17 21.87
CA ILE A 47 -3.63 8.01 21.52
C ILE A 47 -4.99 8.16 22.20
N GLU A 48 -6.02 8.35 21.38
CA GLU A 48 -7.41 8.29 21.84
C GLU A 48 -7.84 6.83 22.03
N ARG A 49 -8.37 6.50 23.21
CA ARG A 49 -8.92 5.18 23.49
C ARG A 49 -10.44 5.21 23.43
N ILE A 50 -11.01 4.55 22.41
CA ILE A 50 -12.45 4.28 22.35
C ILE A 50 -12.76 3.04 23.19
N SER A 51 -13.64 3.19 24.18
CA SER A 51 -14.06 2.09 25.06
C SER A 51 -14.95 1.07 24.32
N ARG A 52 -15.19 -0.09 24.95
CA ARG A 52 -16.08 -1.10 24.36
C ARG A 52 -17.53 -0.63 24.36
N GLU A 53 -17.89 0.20 25.33
CA GLU A 53 -19.21 0.77 25.56
C GLU A 53 -19.52 1.89 24.54
N GLU A 54 -18.50 2.64 24.11
CA GLU A 54 -18.65 3.70 23.10
C GLU A 54 -18.65 3.18 21.67
N ARG A 55 -18.02 2.03 21.42
CA ARG A 55 -17.89 1.47 20.05
C ARG A 55 -19.23 1.36 19.32
N PRO A 56 -20.32 0.81 19.90
CA PRO A 56 -21.62 0.73 19.22
C PRO A 56 -22.17 2.11 18.83
N ARG A 57 -21.92 3.16 19.65
CA ARG A 57 -22.35 4.53 19.36
C ARG A 57 -21.72 5.03 18.06
N TYR A 58 -20.41 4.90 17.92
CA TYR A 58 -19.70 5.36 16.72
C TYR A 58 -20.05 4.53 15.49
N ILE A 59 -20.15 3.21 15.61
CA ILE A 59 -20.60 2.35 14.50
C ILE A 59 -22.00 2.77 14.03
N SER A 60 -22.93 3.03 14.95
CA SER A 60 -24.28 3.48 14.63
C SER A 60 -24.29 4.86 13.94
N LEU A 61 -23.46 5.79 14.44
CA LEU A 61 -23.32 7.12 13.84
C LEU A 61 -22.84 7.03 12.39
N TYR A 62 -21.81 6.22 12.13
CA TYR A 62 -21.34 5.98 10.77
C TYR A 62 -22.43 5.34 9.90
N ASN A 63 -23.07 4.27 10.37
CA ASN A 63 -24.10 3.56 9.60
C ASN A 63 -25.32 4.43 9.27
N THR A 64 -25.63 5.43 10.10
CA THR A 64 -26.72 6.38 9.85
C THR A 64 -26.29 7.48 8.86
N ALA A 65 -25.02 7.88 8.91
CA ALA A 65 -24.49 8.95 8.07
C ALA A 65 -24.08 8.47 6.66
N LYS A 66 -23.64 7.22 6.52
CA LYS A 66 -22.92 6.73 5.32
C LYS A 66 -23.66 6.90 4.00
N ASP A 67 -25.00 6.85 4.01
CA ASP A 67 -25.81 7.01 2.80
C ASP A 67 -26.08 8.49 2.46
N ASN A 68 -25.72 9.42 3.34
CA ASN A 68 -25.84 10.87 3.15
C ASN A 68 -24.50 11.55 2.83
N ILE A 69 -23.40 10.80 2.80
CA ILE A 69 -22.06 11.30 2.52
C ILE A 69 -21.41 10.48 1.41
N THR A 70 -20.45 11.09 0.72
CA THR A 70 -19.63 10.43 -0.27
C THR A 70 -18.46 9.70 0.40
N ILE A 71 -18.35 8.40 0.13
CA ILE A 71 -17.34 7.52 0.72
C ILE A 71 -16.47 6.94 -0.36
N GLU A 72 -15.15 6.98 -0.15
CA GLU A 72 -14.19 6.38 -1.07
C GLU A 72 -13.08 5.62 -0.33
N LYS A 73 -12.73 4.43 -0.81
CA LYS A 73 -11.56 3.69 -0.31
C LYS A 73 -10.36 3.96 -1.20
N PHE A 74 -9.35 4.61 -0.65
CA PHE A 74 -8.09 4.91 -1.33
C PHE A 74 -7.02 3.88 -0.97
N VAL A 75 -6.43 3.25 -1.99
CA VAL A 75 -5.48 2.13 -1.83
C VAL A 75 -4.17 2.42 -2.57
N PRO A 76 -3.08 2.72 -1.84
CA PRO A 76 -1.75 2.78 -2.43
C PRO A 76 -1.28 1.42 -2.94
N ALA A 77 -1.12 1.27 -4.26
CA ALA A 77 -0.84 -0.02 -4.93
C ALA A 77 0.30 0.05 -5.97
N SER A 78 1.09 1.12 -6.00
CA SER A 78 2.17 1.33 -6.97
C SER A 78 3.45 0.53 -6.67
N GLY A 79 3.51 -0.14 -5.51
CA GLY A 79 4.66 -0.90 -5.05
C GLY A 79 4.93 -2.16 -5.88
N GLU A 80 6.17 -2.29 -6.35
CA GLU A 80 6.66 -3.50 -7.03
C GLU A 80 7.07 -4.57 -6.00
N ALA A 81 6.88 -5.85 -6.35
CA ALA A 81 7.18 -6.97 -5.48
C ALA A 81 8.67 -7.34 -5.42
N THR A 82 9.52 -6.76 -6.27
CA THR A 82 10.93 -7.17 -6.43
C THR A 82 11.71 -7.20 -5.11
N ARG A 83 11.46 -6.25 -4.19
CA ARG A 83 12.12 -6.25 -2.86
C ARG A 83 11.73 -7.45 -2.00
N MET A 84 10.50 -7.94 -2.13
CA MET A 84 10.00 -9.11 -1.39
C MET A 84 10.76 -10.39 -1.79
N PHE A 85 11.25 -10.46 -3.03
CA PHE A 85 11.96 -11.62 -3.56
C PHE A 85 13.47 -11.47 -3.57
N LYS A 86 14.03 -10.41 -2.96
CA LYS A 86 15.46 -10.11 -3.00
C LYS A 86 16.33 -11.31 -2.59
N PHE A 87 16.00 -11.96 -1.47
CA PHE A 87 16.76 -13.12 -0.95
C PHE A 87 16.74 -14.33 -1.91
N LEU A 88 15.71 -14.43 -2.75
CA LEU A 88 15.61 -15.50 -3.75
C LEU A 88 16.44 -15.21 -5.00
N PHE A 89 16.54 -13.94 -5.42
CA PHE A 89 17.49 -13.54 -6.45
C PHE A 89 18.92 -13.77 -5.98
N GLU A 90 19.24 -13.38 -4.74
CA GLU A 90 20.55 -13.64 -4.14
C GLU A 90 20.85 -15.15 -4.04
N PHE A 91 19.84 -15.98 -3.80
CA PHE A 91 19.98 -17.43 -3.85
C PHE A 91 20.34 -17.93 -5.26
N LEU A 92 19.62 -17.49 -6.30
CA LEU A 92 19.90 -17.88 -7.68
C LEU A 92 21.33 -17.49 -8.11
N ASP A 93 21.83 -16.35 -7.64
CA ASP A 93 23.16 -15.83 -7.98
C ASP A 93 24.29 -16.52 -7.19
N ARG A 94 24.04 -16.93 -5.94
CA ARG A 94 25.09 -17.40 -5.01
C ARG A 94 25.15 -18.91 -4.85
N TYR A 95 24.06 -19.63 -5.12
CA TYR A 95 23.99 -21.06 -4.92
C TYR A 95 24.24 -21.82 -6.23
N GLU A 96 25.28 -22.66 -6.23
CA GLU A 96 25.54 -23.62 -7.29
C GLU A 96 25.40 -25.05 -6.73
N PRO A 97 24.55 -25.91 -7.32
CA PRO A 97 24.44 -27.30 -6.94
C PRO A 97 25.77 -28.05 -7.11
N GLY A 98 26.12 -28.91 -6.15
CA GLY A 98 27.32 -29.75 -6.18
C GLY A 98 28.40 -29.35 -5.16
N PRO A 99 29.04 -28.17 -5.27
CA PRO A 99 30.12 -27.75 -4.37
C PRO A 99 29.72 -27.66 -2.89
N VAL A 100 28.49 -27.28 -2.60
CA VAL A 100 27.93 -27.12 -1.25
C VAL A 100 26.52 -27.72 -1.25
N SER A 101 26.19 -28.55 -0.25
CA SER A 101 24.84 -29.10 -0.13
C SER A 101 23.83 -27.98 0.14
N LEU A 102 22.56 -28.20 -0.24
CA LEU A 102 21.52 -27.20 0.05
C LEU A 102 21.44 -26.92 1.55
N ASP A 103 21.46 -27.97 2.40
CA ASP A 103 21.42 -27.82 3.85
C ASP A 103 22.55 -26.95 4.39
N GLU A 104 23.80 -27.18 3.97
CA GLU A 104 24.94 -26.37 4.41
C GLU A 104 24.79 -24.91 3.97
N PHE A 105 24.24 -24.66 2.77
CA PHE A 105 23.96 -23.31 2.31
C PHE A 105 22.86 -22.64 3.15
N LEU A 106 21.80 -23.35 3.49
CA LEU A 106 20.66 -22.82 4.26
C LEU A 106 21.01 -22.52 5.73
N GLU A 107 22.00 -23.19 6.32
CA GLU A 107 22.43 -22.95 7.70
C GLU A 107 23.26 -21.66 7.89
N ARG A 108 23.62 -20.96 6.80
CA ARG A 108 24.37 -19.71 6.88
C ARG A 108 23.50 -18.59 7.48
N PRO A 109 24.02 -17.76 8.41
CA PRO A 109 23.23 -16.72 9.09
C PRO A 109 22.54 -15.72 8.17
N GLU A 110 23.11 -15.44 7.00
CA GLU A 110 22.51 -14.53 6.02
C GLU A 110 21.34 -15.15 5.22
N ASN A 111 21.12 -16.47 5.31
CA ASN A 111 20.14 -17.21 4.51
C ASN A 111 18.87 -17.59 5.29
N LEU A 112 18.60 -16.94 6.44
CA LEU A 112 17.44 -17.25 7.29
C LEU A 112 16.10 -17.16 6.55
N ASP A 113 15.90 -16.11 5.73
CA ASP A 113 14.67 -15.96 4.94
C ASP A 113 14.53 -17.06 3.88
N LEU A 114 15.64 -17.47 3.25
CA LEU A 114 15.67 -18.56 2.29
C LEU A 114 15.36 -19.91 2.95
N LYS A 115 15.95 -20.17 4.13
CA LYS A 115 15.70 -21.39 4.92
C LYS A 115 14.23 -21.51 5.27
N ARG A 116 13.65 -20.42 5.78
CA ARG A 116 12.21 -20.37 6.11
C ARG A 116 11.35 -20.57 4.86
N PHE A 117 11.67 -19.90 3.76
CA PHE A 117 10.97 -20.10 2.49
C PHE A 117 11.05 -21.56 2.02
N HIS A 118 12.22 -22.19 2.07
CA HIS A 118 12.36 -23.58 1.65
C HIS A 118 11.47 -24.52 2.49
N GLN A 119 11.40 -24.30 3.80
CA GLN A 119 10.58 -25.10 4.72
C GLN A 119 9.07 -24.84 4.57
N GLU A 120 8.67 -23.59 4.32
CA GLU A 120 7.27 -23.16 4.36
C GLU A 120 6.65 -22.93 2.98
N LYS A 121 7.40 -22.97 1.88
CA LYS A 121 6.88 -22.64 0.52
C LYS A 121 5.59 -23.36 0.14
N ALA A 122 5.35 -24.57 0.65
CA ALA A 122 4.15 -25.36 0.38
C ALA A 122 2.84 -24.71 0.88
N ILE A 123 2.90 -23.80 1.87
CA ILE A 123 1.71 -23.09 2.36
C ILE A 123 1.37 -21.84 1.52
N LEU A 124 2.26 -21.42 0.62
CA LEU A 124 2.06 -20.21 -0.18
C LEU A 124 0.97 -20.44 -1.23
N PRO A 125 0.04 -19.49 -1.46
CA PRO A 125 -1.06 -19.67 -2.39
C PRO A 125 -0.63 -20.03 -3.81
N PHE A 126 0.45 -19.43 -4.29
CA PHE A 126 0.99 -19.69 -5.62
C PHE A 126 1.80 -21.00 -5.73
N PHE A 127 2.02 -21.75 -4.63
CA PHE A 127 2.90 -22.93 -4.62
C PHE A 127 2.55 -23.96 -5.69
N LYS A 128 1.26 -24.36 -5.77
CA LYS A 128 0.79 -25.37 -6.72
C LYS A 128 0.98 -24.93 -8.18
N GLU A 129 0.81 -23.64 -8.44
CA GLU A 129 0.99 -23.06 -9.78
C GLU A 129 2.47 -23.04 -10.17
N VAL A 130 3.35 -22.63 -9.24
CA VAL A 130 4.81 -22.69 -9.44
C VAL A 130 5.27 -24.12 -9.66
N LEU A 131 4.83 -25.07 -8.83
CA LEU A 131 5.20 -26.47 -8.96
C LEU A 131 4.77 -27.04 -10.32
N LYS A 132 3.53 -26.80 -10.73
CA LYS A 132 3.02 -27.24 -12.04
C LYS A 132 3.86 -26.65 -13.19
N LYS A 133 4.08 -25.34 -13.19
CA LYS A 133 4.86 -24.68 -14.24
C LYS A 133 6.32 -25.17 -14.25
N CYS A 134 6.86 -25.47 -13.07
CA CYS A 134 8.21 -25.99 -12.93
C CYS A 134 8.30 -27.41 -13.52
N HIS A 135 7.29 -28.25 -13.31
CA HIS A 135 7.19 -29.56 -13.97
C HIS A 135 7.12 -29.45 -15.49
N ASP A 136 6.35 -28.49 -16.00
CA ASP A 136 6.25 -28.24 -17.44
C ASP A 136 7.59 -27.79 -18.05
N CYS A 137 8.43 -27.09 -17.28
CA CYS A 137 9.72 -26.55 -17.75
C CYS A 137 10.90 -27.52 -17.56
N TYR A 138 10.91 -28.32 -16.49
CA TYR A 138 12.09 -29.07 -16.05
C TYR A 138 11.85 -30.57 -15.85
N GLY A 139 10.60 -31.04 -15.99
CA GLY A 139 10.21 -32.40 -15.59
C GLY A 139 9.82 -32.50 -14.11
N GLU A 140 9.43 -33.69 -13.67
CA GLU A 140 9.04 -33.91 -12.26
C GLU A 140 10.17 -33.50 -11.30
N ILE A 141 9.84 -32.62 -10.35
CA ILE A 141 10.70 -32.26 -9.22
C ILE A 141 10.65 -33.43 -8.25
N ASN A 142 11.56 -34.37 -8.44
CA ASN A 142 11.80 -35.49 -7.54
C ASN A 142 13.23 -35.99 -7.77
N SER A 143 14.16 -35.04 -7.91
CA SER A 143 15.54 -35.40 -8.18
C SER A 143 16.26 -35.73 -6.86
N ASN A 144 17.33 -36.52 -6.94
CA ASN A 144 18.24 -36.71 -5.80
C ASN A 144 19.03 -35.41 -5.46
N ASP A 145 18.72 -34.28 -6.10
CA ASP A 145 19.38 -32.98 -5.94
C ASP A 145 18.34 -31.91 -5.55
N GLU A 146 18.05 -31.86 -4.25
CA GLU A 146 17.13 -30.87 -3.67
C GLU A 146 17.56 -29.42 -3.94
N GLY A 147 18.86 -29.18 -4.11
CA GLY A 147 19.42 -27.88 -4.44
C GLY A 147 19.00 -27.43 -5.83
N MET A 148 19.15 -28.31 -6.82
CA MET A 148 18.69 -28.05 -8.19
C MET A 148 17.17 -27.90 -8.25
N ASP A 149 16.44 -28.75 -7.53
CA ASP A 149 14.98 -28.68 -7.44
C ASP A 149 14.49 -27.34 -6.89
N LEU A 150 15.12 -26.83 -5.82
CA LEU A 150 14.81 -25.50 -5.28
C LEU A 150 15.20 -24.38 -6.27
N LYS A 151 16.36 -24.48 -6.94
CA LYS A 151 16.81 -23.50 -7.94
C LYS A 151 15.81 -23.42 -9.10
N ASN A 152 15.36 -24.55 -9.62
CA ASN A 152 14.34 -24.62 -10.68
C ASN A 152 13.00 -24.05 -10.23
N PHE A 153 12.57 -24.35 -9.00
CA PHE A 153 11.33 -23.78 -8.43
C PHE A 153 11.40 -22.25 -8.33
N VAL A 154 12.48 -21.73 -7.74
CA VAL A 154 12.68 -20.28 -7.57
C VAL A 154 12.81 -19.57 -8.92
N HIS A 155 13.55 -20.16 -9.85
CA HIS A 155 13.68 -19.64 -11.21
C HIS A 155 12.32 -19.59 -11.93
N THR A 156 11.52 -20.65 -11.83
CA THR A 156 10.15 -20.69 -12.39
C THR A 156 9.27 -19.57 -11.84
N MET A 157 9.40 -19.29 -10.55
CA MET A 157 8.61 -18.28 -9.89
C MET A 157 8.95 -16.85 -10.35
N LEU A 158 10.24 -16.54 -10.49
CA LEU A 158 10.72 -15.16 -10.64
C LEU A 158 10.95 -14.72 -12.07
N ASP A 159 11.31 -15.65 -12.95
CA ASP A 159 11.74 -15.37 -14.32
C ASP A 159 10.59 -14.81 -15.18
N HIS A 160 10.93 -13.85 -16.02
CA HIS A 160 9.99 -13.12 -16.88
C HIS A 160 9.25 -14.03 -17.86
N ASP A 161 9.91 -15.07 -18.37
CA ASP A 161 9.37 -15.99 -19.38
C ASP A 161 8.60 -17.16 -18.73
N LYS A 162 8.43 -17.14 -17.40
CA LYS A 162 7.76 -18.18 -16.62
C LYS A 162 6.55 -17.60 -15.90
N LEU A 163 6.52 -17.59 -14.56
CA LEU A 163 5.40 -17.01 -13.81
C LEU A 163 5.56 -15.52 -13.52
N ASN A 164 6.78 -14.98 -13.67
CA ASN A 164 7.06 -13.56 -13.59
C ASN A 164 6.54 -12.87 -12.31
N LEU A 165 6.46 -13.60 -11.18
CA LEU A 165 5.90 -13.05 -9.94
C LEU A 165 6.69 -11.84 -9.44
N SER A 166 7.97 -11.76 -9.80
CA SER A 166 8.88 -10.68 -9.40
C SER A 166 8.54 -9.32 -10.02
N HIS A 167 7.89 -9.30 -11.19
CA HIS A 167 7.50 -8.07 -11.90
C HIS A 167 6.01 -7.75 -11.74
N LEU A 168 5.22 -8.64 -11.16
CA LEU A 168 3.83 -8.34 -10.82
C LEU A 168 3.77 -7.25 -9.73
N PRO A 169 2.78 -6.34 -9.79
CA PRO A 169 2.48 -5.48 -8.65
C PRO A 169 2.07 -6.34 -7.46
N LYS A 170 2.46 -5.93 -6.25
CA LYS A 170 2.12 -6.66 -5.01
C LYS A 170 0.63 -7.03 -4.91
N GLY A 171 -0.23 -6.10 -5.34
CA GLY A 171 -1.68 -6.28 -5.31
C GLY A 171 -2.21 -7.43 -6.16
N LEU A 172 -1.43 -7.96 -7.10
CA LEU A 172 -1.85 -9.05 -8.00
C LEU A 172 -1.14 -10.38 -7.73
N ILE A 173 -0.29 -10.45 -6.70
CA ILE A 173 0.34 -11.71 -6.29
C ILE A 173 -0.67 -12.48 -5.42
N PRO A 174 -0.93 -13.78 -5.70
CA PRO A 174 -1.78 -14.60 -4.84
C PRO A 174 -1.31 -14.58 -3.38
N PHE A 175 -2.19 -14.24 -2.44
CA PHE A 175 -1.82 -13.95 -1.05
C PHE A 175 -2.61 -14.75 -0.01
N HIS A 176 -3.90 -15.01 -0.24
CA HIS A 176 -4.69 -15.94 0.57
C HIS A 176 -5.20 -17.11 -0.27
N SER A 177 -5.35 -18.27 0.36
CA SER A 177 -5.92 -19.48 -0.23
C SER A 177 -7.23 -19.83 0.44
N TYR A 178 -8.27 -20.06 -0.36
CA TYR A 178 -9.59 -20.49 0.09
C TYR A 178 -10.06 -21.72 -0.70
N PRO A 179 -11.12 -22.43 -0.25
CA PRO A 179 -11.68 -23.56 -0.99
C PRO A 179 -12.16 -23.20 -2.41
N ASP A 180 -12.58 -21.96 -2.65
CA ASP A 180 -13.02 -21.40 -3.94
C ASP A 180 -11.86 -20.86 -4.79
N GLY A 181 -10.63 -20.87 -4.28
CA GLY A 181 -9.42 -20.45 -4.99
C GLY A 181 -8.56 -19.47 -4.22
N ASN A 182 -7.49 -19.02 -4.87
CA ASN A 182 -6.59 -18.02 -4.31
C ASN A 182 -7.14 -16.61 -4.52
N ARG A 183 -6.89 -15.71 -3.56
CA ARG A 183 -7.16 -14.29 -3.67
C ARG A 183 -5.89 -13.47 -3.58
N THR A 184 -5.82 -12.47 -4.43
CA THR A 184 -4.80 -11.42 -4.43
C THR A 184 -5.20 -10.32 -3.44
N PRO A 185 -4.27 -9.48 -2.97
CA PRO A 185 -4.62 -8.36 -2.10
C PRO A 185 -5.59 -7.38 -2.77
N PHE A 186 -5.49 -7.18 -4.09
CA PHE A 186 -6.45 -6.37 -4.85
C PHE A 186 -7.88 -6.89 -4.68
N GLU A 187 -8.11 -8.21 -4.82
CA GLU A 187 -9.41 -8.84 -4.60
C GLU A 187 -9.90 -8.66 -3.16
N GLU A 188 -9.04 -8.85 -2.17
CA GLU A 188 -9.40 -8.67 -0.76
C GLU A 188 -9.81 -7.22 -0.48
N HIS A 189 -9.14 -6.23 -1.09
CA HIS A 189 -9.52 -4.82 -0.95
C HIS A 189 -10.93 -4.54 -1.48
N LEU A 190 -11.34 -5.17 -2.59
CA LEU A 190 -12.69 -5.03 -3.15
C LEU A 190 -13.74 -5.69 -2.27
N TYR A 191 -13.44 -6.89 -1.76
CA TYR A 191 -14.32 -7.61 -0.85
C TYR A 191 -14.51 -6.85 0.47
N GLU A 192 -13.43 -6.38 1.08
CA GLU A 192 -13.46 -5.52 2.27
C GLU A 192 -14.31 -4.26 2.07
N ALA A 193 -14.15 -3.59 0.93
CA ALA A 193 -14.86 -2.34 0.65
C ALA A 193 -16.38 -2.54 0.52
N GLY A 194 -16.82 -3.70 0.00
CA GLY A 194 -18.24 -4.06 -0.04
C GLY A 194 -18.90 -4.14 1.33
N ILE A 195 -18.14 -4.39 2.40
CA ILE A 195 -18.67 -4.56 3.75
C ILE A 195 -18.79 -3.22 4.47
N TYR A 196 -17.72 -2.42 4.50
CA TYR A 196 -17.70 -1.19 5.31
C TYR A 196 -17.76 0.10 4.51
N ALA A 197 -17.43 0.13 3.21
CA ALA A 197 -17.38 1.35 2.40
C ALA A 197 -18.57 1.48 1.42
N ALA A 198 -19.54 0.56 1.50
CA ALA A 198 -20.74 0.61 0.68
C ALA A 198 -21.75 1.67 1.17
N SER A 199 -22.15 2.55 0.25
CA SER A 199 -23.12 3.63 0.45
C SER A 199 -24.09 3.66 -0.74
N ASN A 200 -25.40 3.71 -0.48
CA ASN A 200 -26.44 3.72 -1.53
C ASN A 200 -26.30 2.59 -2.57
N ALA A 201 -25.99 1.37 -2.12
CA ALA A 201 -25.69 0.22 -2.97
C ALA A 201 -24.49 0.38 -3.93
N LYS A 202 -23.61 1.36 -3.69
CA LYS A 202 -22.40 1.63 -4.46
C LYS A 202 -21.16 1.55 -3.60
N VAL A 203 -20.06 1.13 -4.21
CA VAL A 203 -18.72 1.10 -3.58
C VAL A 203 -17.76 1.84 -4.49
N LYS A 204 -17.14 2.90 -3.97
CA LYS A 204 -16.08 3.63 -4.68
C LYS A 204 -14.71 3.24 -4.15
N LEU A 205 -13.83 2.82 -5.06
CA LEU A 205 -12.42 2.57 -4.75
C LEU A 205 -11.53 3.33 -5.72
N HIS A 206 -10.41 3.80 -5.19
CA HIS A 206 -9.36 4.42 -5.96
C HIS A 206 -8.03 3.76 -5.65
N PHE A 207 -7.33 3.33 -6.69
CA PHE A 207 -6.01 2.73 -6.56
C PHE A 207 -4.95 3.63 -7.21
N THR A 208 -3.85 3.87 -6.51
CA THR A 208 -2.66 4.42 -7.16
C THR A 208 -1.81 3.27 -7.66
N ILE A 209 -1.62 3.15 -8.97
CA ILE A 209 -0.87 2.04 -9.59
C ILE A 209 0.28 2.57 -10.43
N SER A 210 1.17 1.68 -10.85
CA SER A 210 2.11 2.02 -11.94
C SER A 210 1.36 1.97 -13.26
N GLU A 211 1.57 2.98 -14.12
CA GLU A 211 0.94 3.07 -15.45
C GLU A 211 1.12 1.78 -16.27
N ARG A 212 2.32 1.17 -16.21
CA ARG A 212 2.63 -0.08 -16.90
C ARG A 212 1.83 -1.30 -16.42
N HIS A 213 1.20 -1.22 -15.24
CA HIS A 213 0.41 -2.31 -14.66
C HIS A 213 -1.11 -2.10 -14.84
N ARG A 214 -1.54 -1.02 -15.50
CA ARG A 214 -2.95 -0.69 -15.69
C ARG A 214 -3.76 -1.85 -16.25
N ASP A 215 -3.29 -2.43 -17.35
CA ASP A 215 -4.02 -3.50 -18.04
C ASP A 215 -4.13 -4.77 -17.18
N LEU A 216 -3.13 -5.05 -16.34
CA LEU A 216 -3.17 -6.17 -15.41
C LEU A 216 -4.27 -5.98 -14.34
N PHE A 217 -4.39 -4.78 -13.77
CA PHE A 217 -5.43 -4.46 -12.79
C PHE A 217 -6.82 -4.44 -13.42
N THR A 218 -6.98 -3.83 -14.60
CA THR A 218 -8.25 -3.81 -15.34
C THR A 218 -8.73 -5.23 -15.64
N LYS A 219 -7.86 -6.07 -16.20
CA LYS A 219 -8.18 -7.47 -16.49
C LYS A 219 -8.56 -8.23 -15.22
N LYS A 220 -7.82 -8.05 -14.12
CA LYS A 220 -8.13 -8.73 -12.85
C LYS A 220 -9.47 -8.25 -12.28
N TYR A 221 -9.77 -6.97 -12.38
CA TYR A 221 -11.05 -6.42 -11.95
C TYR A 221 -12.23 -7.01 -12.72
N GLU A 222 -12.16 -7.05 -14.06
CA GLU A 222 -13.20 -7.63 -14.92
C GLU A 222 -13.49 -9.10 -14.58
N GLN A 223 -12.46 -9.86 -14.20
CA GLN A 223 -12.61 -11.25 -13.76
C GLN A 223 -13.34 -11.39 -12.41
N VAL A 224 -13.16 -10.43 -11.52
CA VAL A 224 -13.62 -10.50 -10.11
C VAL A 224 -15.00 -9.88 -9.93
N LEU A 225 -15.35 -8.90 -10.77
CA LEU A 225 -16.59 -8.13 -10.68
C LEU A 225 -17.87 -8.99 -10.62
N PRO A 226 -18.05 -10.04 -11.46
CA PRO A 226 -19.27 -10.86 -11.40
C PRO A 226 -19.48 -11.51 -10.03
N ALA A 227 -18.41 -12.09 -9.45
CA ALA A 227 -18.48 -12.75 -8.15
C ALA A 227 -18.79 -11.77 -7.01
N LEU A 228 -18.29 -10.53 -7.09
CA LEU A 228 -18.61 -9.49 -6.09
C LEU A 228 -20.06 -9.01 -6.22
N HIS A 229 -20.55 -8.81 -7.45
CA HIS A 229 -21.93 -8.41 -7.71
C HIS A 229 -22.91 -9.47 -7.22
N ASP A 230 -22.66 -10.74 -7.51
CA ASP A 230 -23.52 -11.85 -7.06
C ASP A 230 -23.52 -12.01 -5.53
N MET A 231 -22.40 -11.68 -4.89
CA MET A 231 -22.23 -11.84 -3.45
C MET A 231 -22.82 -10.70 -2.63
N PHE A 232 -22.69 -9.45 -3.08
CA PHE A 232 -23.09 -8.27 -2.31
C PHE A 232 -24.28 -7.50 -2.91
N HIS A 233 -24.61 -7.74 -4.19
CA HIS A 233 -25.58 -6.94 -4.94
C HIS A 233 -25.25 -5.44 -4.93
N LEU A 234 -23.97 -5.11 -5.11
CA LEU A 234 -23.43 -3.74 -5.11
C LEU A 234 -22.84 -3.37 -6.47
N GLU A 235 -22.94 -2.08 -6.82
CA GLU A 235 -22.24 -1.49 -7.96
C GLU A 235 -20.84 -1.03 -7.52
N TYR A 236 -19.80 -1.54 -8.19
CA TYR A 236 -18.41 -1.16 -7.91
C TYR A 236 -17.92 -0.11 -8.92
N SER A 237 -17.47 1.04 -8.43
CA SER A 237 -16.80 2.07 -9.21
C SER A 237 -15.32 2.10 -8.82
N ILE A 238 -14.46 1.64 -9.73
CA ILE A 238 -13.01 1.66 -9.53
C ILE A 238 -12.37 2.71 -10.42
N THR A 239 -11.53 3.55 -9.83
CA THR A 239 -10.67 4.48 -10.56
C THR A 239 -9.20 4.19 -10.28
N PHE A 240 -8.36 4.57 -11.24
CA PHE A 240 -6.92 4.46 -11.14
C PHE A 240 -6.29 5.83 -11.33
N SER A 241 -5.35 6.17 -10.46
CA SER A 241 -4.36 7.22 -10.72
C SER A 241 -2.96 6.63 -10.73
N TYR A 242 -2.01 7.44 -11.16
CA TYR A 242 -0.62 7.04 -11.25
C TYR A 242 0.20 7.87 -10.27
N GLN A 243 1.31 7.28 -9.81
CA GLN A 243 2.31 8.07 -9.12
C GLN A 243 2.90 9.09 -10.11
N ASP A 244 2.76 10.37 -9.80
CA ASP A 244 3.26 11.44 -10.64
C ASP A 244 4.79 11.37 -10.74
N LYS A 245 5.31 11.27 -11.96
CA LYS A 245 6.76 11.27 -12.26
C LYS A 245 7.43 12.56 -11.77
N SER A 246 6.67 13.65 -11.63
CA SER A 246 7.14 14.92 -11.08
C SER A 246 7.57 14.82 -9.61
N THR A 247 7.11 13.78 -8.91
CA THR A 247 7.47 13.52 -7.52
C THR A 247 8.74 12.68 -7.37
N ASP A 248 9.25 12.09 -8.45
CA ASP A 248 10.49 11.32 -8.38
C ASP A 248 11.65 12.21 -7.91
N THR A 249 12.52 11.67 -7.07
CA THR A 249 13.67 12.38 -6.50
C THR A 249 14.96 11.86 -7.14
N VAL A 250 15.87 12.77 -7.51
CA VAL A 250 17.21 12.38 -7.97
C VAL A 250 18.01 11.70 -6.86
N ALA A 251 18.87 10.76 -7.23
CA ALA A 251 19.88 10.23 -6.32
C ALA A 251 21.18 11.06 -6.42
N ILE A 252 21.90 11.19 -5.30
CA ILE A 252 23.24 11.79 -5.26
C ILE A 252 24.28 10.77 -4.80
N THR A 253 25.54 10.96 -5.23
CA THR A 253 26.69 10.20 -4.75
C THR A 253 27.12 10.69 -3.35
N PRO A 254 27.95 9.93 -2.62
CA PRO A 254 28.55 10.41 -1.37
C PRO A 254 29.31 11.74 -1.49
N GLU A 255 29.79 12.06 -2.69
CA GLU A 255 30.46 13.31 -3.05
C GLU A 255 29.49 14.45 -3.37
N ASN A 256 28.18 14.26 -3.15
CA ASN A 256 27.10 15.22 -3.41
C ASN A 256 26.90 15.56 -4.91
N GLU A 257 27.32 14.69 -5.80
CA GLU A 257 27.08 14.83 -7.24
C GLU A 257 25.82 14.04 -7.66
N LEU A 258 25.19 14.42 -8.78
CA LEU A 258 24.08 13.65 -9.33
C LEU A 258 24.52 12.22 -9.69
N PHE A 259 23.80 11.22 -9.19
CA PHE A 259 24.06 9.82 -9.52
C PHE A 259 23.64 9.53 -10.96
N ARG A 260 24.52 8.86 -11.71
CA ARG A 260 24.29 8.46 -13.10
C ARG A 260 24.31 6.95 -13.27
N ASN A 261 23.41 6.44 -14.09
CA ASN A 261 23.41 5.06 -14.54
C ASN A 261 24.60 4.79 -15.48
N LYS A 262 24.84 3.52 -15.80
CA LYS A 262 25.92 3.11 -16.72
C LYS A 262 25.80 3.73 -18.12
N ASP A 263 24.59 4.10 -18.54
CA ASP A 263 24.29 4.77 -19.81
C ASP A 263 24.44 6.30 -19.75
N GLY A 264 24.82 6.86 -18.59
CA GLY A 264 24.99 8.30 -18.36
C GLY A 264 23.72 9.04 -17.94
N SER A 265 22.54 8.39 -17.96
CA SER A 265 21.27 8.98 -17.53
C SER A 265 21.21 9.20 -16.02
N LEU A 266 20.44 10.21 -15.59
CA LEU A 266 20.21 10.45 -14.16
C LEU A 266 19.37 9.33 -13.54
N LEU A 267 19.74 8.88 -12.33
CA LEU A 267 18.94 7.95 -11.56
C LEU A 267 17.87 8.69 -10.76
N PHE A 268 16.61 8.41 -11.10
CA PHE A 268 15.44 8.86 -10.36
C PHE A 268 14.90 7.73 -9.48
N ARG A 269 14.48 8.07 -8.26
CA ARG A 269 13.80 7.17 -7.34
C ARG A 269 12.44 7.74 -6.98
N ARG A 270 11.44 6.87 -6.89
CA ARG A 270 10.08 7.27 -6.48
C ARG A 270 10.09 7.88 -5.09
N SER A 271 9.61 9.12 -4.94
CA SER A 271 9.42 9.74 -3.63
C SER A 271 8.21 9.10 -2.96
N GLY A 272 8.44 8.36 -1.88
CA GLY A 272 7.41 7.50 -1.27
C GLY A 272 6.20 8.23 -0.70
N HIS A 273 6.33 9.50 -0.28
CA HIS A 273 5.28 10.20 0.48
C HIS A 273 4.66 11.40 -0.26
N GLY A 274 5.42 12.10 -1.13
CA GLY A 274 4.92 13.29 -1.83
C GLY A 274 3.79 13.02 -2.83
N ALA A 275 3.81 11.85 -3.48
CA ALA A 275 2.78 11.43 -4.42
C ALA A 275 1.44 11.08 -3.77
N LEU A 276 1.45 10.66 -2.50
CA LEU A 276 0.23 10.28 -1.79
C LEU A 276 -0.69 11.49 -1.61
N LEU A 277 -0.15 12.62 -1.14
CA LEU A 277 -0.93 13.83 -0.88
C LEU A 277 -1.55 14.41 -2.16
N HIS A 278 -0.79 14.44 -3.26
CA HIS A 278 -1.32 14.90 -4.54
C HIS A 278 -2.51 14.04 -5.01
N ASN A 279 -2.35 12.72 -4.98
CA ASN A 279 -3.41 11.80 -5.37
C ASN A 279 -4.60 11.87 -4.42
N LEU A 280 -4.36 12.02 -3.12
CA LEU A 280 -5.42 12.14 -2.12
C LEU A 280 -6.22 13.44 -2.28
N ASN A 281 -5.57 14.56 -2.61
CA ASN A 281 -6.22 15.84 -2.88
C ASN A 281 -7.12 15.82 -4.12
N SER A 282 -6.94 14.84 -5.01
CA SER A 282 -7.80 14.66 -6.19
C SER A 282 -9.08 13.87 -5.90
N ILE A 283 -9.20 13.28 -4.70
CA ILE A 283 -10.37 12.49 -4.30
C ILE A 283 -11.45 13.43 -3.79
N ASP A 284 -12.58 13.46 -4.51
CA ASP A 284 -13.76 14.22 -4.13
C ASP A 284 -14.70 13.32 -3.31
N ALA A 285 -14.41 13.22 -2.01
CA ALA A 285 -15.21 12.46 -1.07
C ALA A 285 -15.20 13.09 0.33
N ASP A 286 -16.34 13.02 1.03
CA ASP A 286 -16.50 13.49 2.41
C ASP A 286 -15.73 12.62 3.41
N LEU A 287 -15.63 11.31 3.14
CA LEU A 287 -14.91 10.35 3.96
C LEU A 287 -14.04 9.41 3.12
N VAL A 288 -12.74 9.38 3.43
CA VAL A 288 -11.77 8.53 2.73
C VAL A 288 -11.18 7.49 3.65
N PHE A 289 -11.33 6.21 3.29
CA PHE A 289 -10.61 5.11 3.95
C PHE A 289 -9.28 4.85 3.24
N ILE A 290 -8.16 5.13 3.92
CA ILE A 290 -6.82 4.89 3.38
C ILE A 290 -6.27 3.57 3.94
N LYS A 291 -5.80 2.68 3.05
CA LYS A 291 -5.18 1.40 3.43
C LYS A 291 -4.19 0.92 2.36
N ASN A 292 -2.97 0.57 2.74
CA ASN A 292 -1.96 0.02 1.83
C ASN A 292 -2.42 -1.30 1.20
N ILE A 293 -2.03 -1.54 -0.06
CA ILE A 293 -2.44 -2.73 -0.83
C ILE A 293 -2.08 -4.06 -0.17
N ASP A 294 -0.99 -4.13 0.60
CA ASP A 294 -0.51 -5.35 1.26
C ASP A 294 -1.04 -5.53 2.69
N ASN A 295 -1.79 -4.54 3.21
CA ASN A 295 -2.47 -4.67 4.48
C ASN A 295 -3.87 -5.24 4.23
N VAL A 296 -3.96 -6.55 4.04
CA VAL A 296 -5.22 -7.28 3.87
C VAL A 296 -5.34 -8.36 4.93
N VAL A 297 -6.58 -8.70 5.30
CA VAL A 297 -6.87 -9.78 6.24
C VAL A 297 -7.63 -10.89 5.54
N SER A 298 -7.59 -12.10 6.10
CA SER A 298 -8.39 -13.20 5.57
C SER A 298 -9.89 -12.96 5.78
N LYS A 299 -10.73 -13.66 5.00
CA LYS A 299 -12.19 -13.59 5.08
C LYS A 299 -12.74 -13.81 6.50
N SER A 300 -12.09 -14.58 7.35
CA SER A 300 -12.54 -14.81 8.73
C SER A 300 -12.42 -13.58 9.63
N HIS A 301 -11.53 -12.64 9.31
CA HIS A 301 -11.25 -11.44 10.13
C HIS A 301 -11.84 -10.16 9.53
N VAL A 302 -12.45 -10.24 8.33
CA VAL A 302 -12.90 -9.05 7.62
C VAL A 302 -14.04 -8.31 8.33
N TYR A 303 -14.92 -9.02 9.03
CA TYR A 303 -16.04 -8.42 9.73
C TYR A 303 -15.56 -7.67 10.97
N GLU A 304 -14.64 -8.26 11.73
CA GLU A 304 -13.98 -7.58 12.85
C GLU A 304 -13.24 -6.32 12.37
N LEU A 305 -12.44 -6.42 11.29
CA LEU A 305 -11.81 -5.26 10.67
C LEU A 305 -12.84 -4.18 10.30
N SER A 306 -13.98 -4.59 9.74
CA SER A 306 -15.05 -3.69 9.31
C SER A 306 -15.71 -2.97 10.48
N GLU A 307 -15.92 -3.64 11.61
CA GLU A 307 -16.40 -2.99 12.84
C GLU A 307 -15.46 -1.88 13.31
N TYR A 308 -14.15 -2.14 13.31
CA TYR A 308 -13.16 -1.12 13.67
C TYR A 308 -13.14 0.03 12.65
N LYS A 309 -13.29 -0.25 11.35
CA LYS A 309 -13.36 0.81 10.32
C LYS A 309 -14.62 1.67 10.49
N SER A 310 -15.77 1.07 10.71
CA SER A 310 -17.03 1.79 10.97
C SER A 310 -16.95 2.61 12.26
N MET A 311 -16.33 2.08 13.31
CA MET A 311 -16.10 2.81 14.57
C MET A 311 -15.21 4.05 14.33
N LEU A 312 -14.09 3.89 13.63
CA LEU A 312 -13.18 5.02 13.34
C LEU A 312 -13.86 6.08 12.46
N ALA A 313 -14.63 5.66 11.46
CA ALA A 313 -15.41 6.56 10.62
C ALA A 313 -16.46 7.33 11.44
N GLY A 314 -17.16 6.64 12.34
CA GLY A 314 -18.11 7.28 13.25
C GLY A 314 -17.46 8.27 14.20
N TYR A 315 -16.27 7.94 14.74
CA TYR A 315 -15.50 8.87 15.56
C TYR A 315 -15.09 10.12 14.77
N LEU A 316 -14.61 9.96 13.53
CA LEU A 316 -14.28 11.09 12.66
C LEU A 316 -15.49 12.00 12.41
N ILE A 317 -16.67 11.41 12.15
CA ILE A 317 -17.92 12.16 11.96
C ILE A 317 -18.32 12.92 13.23
N ASP A 318 -18.20 12.29 14.42
CA ASP A 318 -18.49 12.94 15.70
C ASP A 318 -17.58 14.16 15.94
N VAL A 319 -16.28 14.00 15.68
CA VAL A 319 -15.29 15.09 15.80
C VAL A 319 -15.57 16.21 14.80
N GLN A 320 -15.88 15.88 13.54
CA GLN A 320 -16.22 16.87 12.52
C GLN A 320 -17.47 17.67 12.88
N ASN A 321 -18.54 16.99 13.29
CA ASN A 321 -19.80 17.64 13.68
C ASN A 321 -19.59 18.61 14.85
N LYS A 322 -18.90 18.16 15.91
CA LYS A 322 -18.52 19.03 17.04
C LYS A 322 -17.73 20.25 16.60
N THR A 323 -16.74 20.04 15.72
CA THR A 323 -15.93 21.14 15.16
C THR A 323 -16.82 22.16 14.46
N PHE A 324 -17.75 21.73 13.61
CA PHE A 324 -18.64 22.63 12.88
C PHE A 324 -19.64 23.35 13.80
N ASP A 325 -20.13 22.68 14.84
CA ASP A 325 -21.05 23.30 15.79
C ASP A 325 -20.34 24.35 16.66
N TYR A 326 -19.09 24.12 17.05
CA TYR A 326 -18.26 25.16 17.70
C TYR A 326 -17.98 26.34 16.78
N LEU A 327 -17.63 26.09 15.51
CA LEU A 327 -17.41 27.16 14.54
C LEU A 327 -18.67 28.03 14.35
N LYS A 328 -19.85 27.41 14.21
CA LYS A 328 -21.13 28.14 14.15
C LYS A 328 -21.36 28.98 15.42
N SER A 329 -21.09 28.40 16.59
CA SER A 329 -21.26 29.08 17.88
C SER A 329 -20.32 30.27 18.06
N LEU A 330 -19.12 30.21 17.49
CA LEU A 330 -18.15 31.32 17.49
C LEU A 330 -18.49 32.42 16.48
N HIS A 331 -19.13 32.07 15.36
CA HIS A 331 -19.48 33.03 14.30
C HIS A 331 -20.78 33.79 14.56
N HIS A 332 -21.71 33.24 15.33
CA HIS A 332 -22.98 33.89 15.63
C HIS A 332 -22.87 34.81 16.85
N GLU A 333 -22.82 36.13 16.63
CA GLU A 333 -22.88 37.15 17.69
C GLU A 333 -24.25 37.23 18.41
N ASP A 334 -25.31 36.59 17.88
CA ASP A 334 -26.70 37.01 18.14
C ASP A 334 -27.68 35.91 18.60
N THR A 335 -27.20 34.78 19.14
CA THR A 335 -28.10 33.73 19.69
C THR A 335 -28.41 33.88 21.18
N GLY A 336 -27.75 34.81 21.88
CA GLY A 336 -27.84 34.94 23.34
C GLY A 336 -27.26 33.74 24.12
N VAL A 337 -26.76 32.72 23.43
CA VAL A 337 -26.04 31.58 23.99
C VAL A 337 -24.57 31.90 23.96
N LYS A 338 -23.97 32.11 25.13
CA LYS A 338 -22.54 32.36 25.26
C LYS A 338 -21.80 31.06 24.89
N ALA A 339 -20.97 31.10 23.85
CA ALA A 339 -20.09 29.99 23.52
C ALA A 339 -19.22 29.64 24.75
N ASP A 340 -19.16 28.36 25.12
CA ASP A 340 -18.28 27.88 26.19
C ASP A 340 -16.85 27.80 25.65
N LEU A 341 -16.12 28.92 25.78
CA LEU A 341 -14.76 29.04 25.26
C LEU A 341 -13.80 28.05 25.92
N ASP A 342 -14.02 27.68 27.18
CA ASP A 342 -13.15 26.75 27.90
C ASP A 342 -13.31 25.33 27.35
N GLU A 343 -14.55 24.94 27.04
CA GLU A 343 -14.87 23.67 26.39
C GLU A 343 -14.26 23.59 24.98
N ILE A 344 -14.43 24.64 24.16
CA ILE A 344 -13.89 24.70 22.80
C ILE A 344 -12.35 24.64 22.82
N LEU A 345 -11.70 25.38 23.72
CA LEU A 345 -10.25 25.34 23.90
C LEU A 345 -9.77 23.95 24.33
N ASN A 346 -10.51 23.28 25.20
CA ASN A 346 -10.19 21.93 25.63
C ASN A 346 -10.36 20.91 24.48
N PHE A 347 -11.41 21.04 23.67
CA PHE A 347 -11.62 20.21 22.48
C PHE A 347 -10.50 20.41 21.43
N GLY A 348 -10.12 21.65 21.15
CA GLY A 348 -9.01 21.97 20.25
C GLY A 348 -7.70 21.32 20.69
N LYS A 349 -7.37 21.43 21.98
CA LYS A 349 -6.12 20.86 22.53
C LYS A 349 -6.13 19.33 22.59
N LYS A 350 -7.23 18.73 23.08
CA LYS A 350 -7.26 17.29 23.38
C LYS A 350 -7.66 16.44 22.18
N THR A 351 -8.59 16.92 21.37
CA THR A 351 -9.14 16.13 20.26
C THR A 351 -8.49 16.51 18.94
N LEU A 352 -8.36 17.80 18.63
CA LEU A 352 -7.80 18.27 17.36
C LEU A 352 -6.27 18.41 17.38
N ASN A 353 -5.66 18.45 18.56
CA ASN A 353 -4.22 18.68 18.76
C ASN A 353 -3.71 19.99 18.12
N ILE A 354 -4.49 21.07 18.25
CA ILE A 354 -4.15 22.43 17.76
C ILE A 354 -4.04 23.47 18.87
#